data_AF-V7IC99-F1
#
_entry.id   AF-V7IC99-F1
#
_cell.length_a   1.000
_cell.length_b   1.000
_cell.length_c   1.000
_cell.angle_alpha   90.00
_cell.angle_beta   90.00
_cell.angle_gamma   90.00
#
_symmetry.space_group_name_H-M   'P 1'
#
loop_
_entity.id
_entity.type
_entity.pdbx_description
1 polymer ?
#
loop_
_entity_poly.entity_id
_entity_poly.type
_entity_poly.pdbx_seq_one_letter_code
_entity_poly.pdbx_strand_id
1 'polypeptide(L)'
;MSNNKGQHQSKLDSLCRLPPDIPAIKAYLKELNIQAQHIADNSNDYPKQTISADIWMSGYQLVNTARALAEWLERQRLYELWPQAIECWGTAAFAVVAHYRAEIGPFMHAVMRLQKRRGNNQAVQEACRAILGDFTLLLEGAEELRDDGCTDPADYQEYSELAAISYLDLAARHLAEHGDSEAQAIRQRLQRLPQYWATLKL
;
A
#
# COMPACT_ATOMS: atom_id res chain seq x y z
N MET A 1 -2.89 -28.01 3.29
CA MET A 1 -1.95 -27.16 2.55
C MET A 1 -1.72 -25.90 3.39
N SER A 2 -0.60 -25.81 4.13
CA SER A 2 -0.29 -24.70 5.06
C SER A 2 1.22 -24.54 5.32
N ASN A 3 2.09 -24.94 4.38
CA ASN A 3 3.55 -24.94 4.61
C ASN A 3 4.25 -23.63 4.23
N ASN A 4 3.74 -22.84 3.29
CA ASN A 4 4.43 -21.62 2.83
C ASN A 4 4.33 -20.44 3.81
N LYS A 5 3.25 -20.35 4.61
CA LYS A 5 3.06 -19.25 5.59
C LYS A 5 4.19 -19.15 6.60
N GLY A 6 4.63 -20.30 7.13
CA GLY A 6 5.76 -20.35 8.07
C GLY A 6 7.12 -20.06 7.43
N GLN A 7 7.29 -20.39 6.15
CA GLN A 7 8.58 -20.28 5.47
C GLN A 7 9.01 -18.83 5.25
N HIS A 8 8.13 -17.97 4.72
CA HIS A 8 8.49 -16.56 4.49
C HIS A 8 8.66 -15.79 5.80
N GLN A 9 7.81 -16.05 6.81
CA GLN A 9 7.96 -15.40 8.11
C GLN A 9 9.28 -15.78 8.79
N SER A 10 9.60 -17.08 8.85
CA SER A 10 10.86 -17.54 9.44
C SER A 10 12.09 -16.97 8.71
N LYS A 11 11.99 -16.77 7.39
CA LYS A 11 13.07 -16.20 6.58
C LYS A 11 13.18 -14.68 6.76
N LEU A 12 12.05 -13.97 6.89
CA LEU A 12 12.07 -12.55 7.30
C LEU A 12 12.68 -12.38 8.69
N ASP A 13 12.31 -13.22 9.65
CA ASP A 13 12.83 -13.15 11.03
C ASP A 13 14.34 -13.42 11.11
N SER A 14 14.88 -14.21 10.17
CA SER A 14 16.33 -14.43 10.07
C SER A 14 17.06 -13.29 9.37
N LEU A 15 16.47 -12.72 8.31
CA LEU A 15 17.05 -11.63 7.53
C LEU A 15 16.98 -10.26 8.22
N CYS A 16 15.90 -10.00 8.97
CA CYS A 16 15.64 -8.72 9.61
C CYS A 16 16.36 -8.58 10.97
N ARG A 17 17.59 -9.08 11.06
CA ARG A 17 18.45 -9.03 12.27
C ARG A 17 19.54 -7.98 12.11
N LEU A 18 20.13 -7.60 13.24
CA LEU A 18 21.28 -6.70 13.29
C LEU A 18 22.55 -7.47 13.73
N PRO A 19 23.68 -7.31 13.03
CA PRO A 19 23.86 -6.52 11.80
C PRO A 19 23.19 -7.17 10.57
N PRO A 20 22.82 -6.38 9.54
CA PRO A 20 22.14 -6.90 8.36
C PRO A 20 23.08 -7.73 7.47
N ASP A 21 22.64 -8.93 7.07
CA ASP A 21 23.33 -9.76 6.07
C ASP A 21 22.92 -9.31 4.65
N ILE A 22 23.67 -8.36 4.08
CA ILE A 22 23.36 -7.76 2.77
C ILE A 22 23.35 -8.79 1.64
N PRO A 23 24.33 -9.72 1.50
CA PRO A 23 24.25 -10.80 0.52
C PRO A 23 22.98 -11.64 0.63
N ALA A 24 22.59 -12.04 1.85
CA ALA A 24 21.39 -12.85 2.06
C ALA A 24 20.10 -12.07 1.70
N ILE A 25 20.03 -10.78 2.04
CA ILE A 25 18.91 -9.91 1.67
C ILE A 25 18.79 -9.78 0.15
N LYS A 26 19.91 -9.55 -0.56
CA LYS A 26 19.91 -9.47 -2.04
C LYS A 26 19.45 -10.78 -2.67
N ALA A 27 19.91 -11.92 -2.16
CA ALA A 27 19.49 -13.23 -2.64
C ALA A 27 17.98 -13.43 -2.44
N TYR A 28 17.46 -13.01 -1.28
CA TYR A 28 16.03 -13.13 -1.00
C TYR A 28 15.15 -12.17 -1.81
N LEU A 29 15.61 -10.94 -2.07
CA LEU A 29 14.91 -10.01 -2.97
C LEU A 29 14.78 -10.59 -4.38
N LYS A 30 15.84 -11.23 -4.89
CA LYS A 30 15.78 -11.92 -6.19
C LYS A 30 14.75 -13.05 -6.19
N GLU A 31 14.69 -13.84 -5.12
CA GLU A 31 13.71 -14.90 -4.95
C GLU A 31 12.29 -14.36 -4.86
N LEU A 32 12.06 -13.31 -4.07
CA LEU A 32 10.75 -12.65 -3.97
C LEU A 32 10.30 -12.09 -5.31
N ASN A 33 11.20 -11.51 -6.09
CA ASN A 33 10.87 -10.98 -7.41
C ASN A 33 10.41 -12.09 -8.37
N ILE A 34 11.10 -13.23 -8.38
CA ILE A 34 10.70 -14.40 -9.18
C ILE A 34 9.31 -14.89 -8.78
N GLN A 35 9.04 -14.97 -7.47
CA GLN A 35 7.75 -15.40 -6.97
C GLN A 35 6.64 -14.38 -7.28
N ALA A 36 6.91 -13.08 -7.14
CA ALA A 36 5.96 -12.03 -7.47
C ALA A 36 5.60 -12.04 -8.96
N GLN A 37 6.59 -12.22 -9.84
CA GLN A 37 6.34 -12.36 -11.28
C GLN A 37 5.49 -13.60 -11.58
N HIS A 38 5.78 -14.73 -10.93
CA HIS A 38 4.96 -15.92 -11.08
C HIS A 38 3.49 -15.67 -10.68
N ILE A 39 3.23 -14.95 -9.59
CA ILE A 39 1.86 -14.57 -9.22
C ILE A 39 1.22 -13.66 -10.26
N ALA A 40 1.93 -12.64 -10.75
CA ALA A 40 1.42 -11.74 -11.79
C ALA A 40 1.08 -12.48 -13.09
N ASP A 41 1.91 -13.44 -13.51
CA ASP A 41 1.67 -14.24 -14.72
C ASP A 41 0.46 -15.19 -14.57
N ASN A 42 0.03 -15.47 -13.34
CA ASN A 42 -1.05 -16.43 -13.02
C ASN A 42 -2.27 -15.78 -12.37
N SER A 43 -2.31 -14.45 -12.23
CA SER A 43 -3.43 -13.74 -11.59
C SER A 43 -4.66 -13.61 -12.48
N ASN A 44 -4.59 -14.01 -13.75
CA ASN A 44 -5.72 -14.01 -14.68
C ASN A 44 -6.45 -12.66 -14.79
N ASP A 45 -5.70 -11.55 -14.86
CA ASP A 45 -6.25 -10.18 -14.89
C ASP A 45 -7.21 -9.83 -13.72
N TYR A 46 -7.06 -10.50 -12.58
CA TYR A 46 -7.84 -10.21 -11.37
C TYR A 46 -7.72 -8.71 -10.98
N PRO A 47 -8.82 -8.07 -10.52
CA PRO A 47 -10.14 -8.64 -10.22
C PRO A 47 -11.12 -8.68 -11.39
N LYS A 48 -10.71 -8.39 -12.63
CA LYS A 48 -11.63 -8.43 -13.80
C LYS A 48 -12.10 -9.84 -14.11
N GLN A 49 -11.29 -10.84 -13.77
CA GLN A 49 -11.65 -12.25 -13.85
C GLN A 49 -11.34 -12.94 -12.54
N THR A 50 -11.92 -14.13 -12.34
CA THR A 50 -11.67 -14.96 -11.18
C THR A 50 -10.22 -15.44 -11.15
N ILE A 51 -9.61 -15.38 -9.96
CA ILE A 51 -8.30 -15.92 -9.64
C ILE A 51 -8.46 -17.22 -8.86
N SER A 52 -7.49 -18.13 -8.97
CA SER A 52 -7.49 -19.33 -8.14
C SER A 52 -7.09 -19.02 -6.69
N ALA A 53 -7.65 -19.77 -5.74
CA ALA A 53 -7.44 -19.50 -4.32
C ALA A 53 -5.97 -19.66 -3.89
N ASP A 54 -5.24 -20.59 -4.49
CA ASP A 54 -3.82 -20.82 -4.22
C ASP A 54 -2.93 -19.68 -4.70
N ILE A 55 -3.18 -19.13 -5.90
CA ILE A 55 -2.46 -17.96 -6.41
C ILE A 55 -2.80 -16.73 -5.57
N TRP A 56 -4.07 -16.52 -5.23
CA TRP A 56 -4.46 -15.38 -4.38
C TRP A 56 -3.80 -15.45 -2.99
N MET A 57 -3.88 -16.60 -2.32
CA MET A 57 -3.29 -16.78 -0.99
C MET A 57 -1.76 -16.63 -1.00
N SER A 58 -1.10 -17.17 -2.02
CA SER A 58 0.35 -17.05 -2.17
C SER A 58 0.76 -15.62 -2.49
N GLY A 59 0.03 -14.95 -3.40
CA GLY A 59 0.23 -13.55 -3.72
C GLY A 59 0.04 -12.63 -2.52
N TYR A 60 -1.02 -12.83 -1.74
CA TYR A 60 -1.27 -12.03 -0.55
C TYR A 60 -0.18 -12.22 0.52
N GLN A 61 0.37 -13.44 0.63
CA GLN A 61 1.52 -13.67 1.49
C GLN A 61 2.77 -12.92 0.99
N LEU A 62 3.02 -12.88 -0.32
CA LEU A 62 4.13 -12.12 -0.90
C LEU A 62 3.97 -10.62 -0.69
N VAL A 63 2.75 -10.08 -0.82
CA VAL A 63 2.44 -8.67 -0.50
C VAL A 63 2.90 -8.33 0.91
N ASN A 64 2.46 -9.12 1.90
CA ASN A 64 2.81 -8.91 3.31
C ASN A 64 4.32 -9.05 3.56
N THR A 65 4.95 -10.03 2.90
CA THR A 65 6.38 -10.29 3.06
C THR A 65 7.23 -9.17 2.48
N ALA A 66 6.92 -8.72 1.26
CA ALA A 66 7.63 -7.65 0.57
C ALA A 66 7.41 -6.30 1.27
N ARG A 67 6.19 -6.04 1.75
CA ARG A 67 5.88 -4.88 2.60
C ARG A 67 6.76 -4.84 3.84
N ALA A 68 6.78 -5.92 4.64
CA ALA A 68 7.55 -5.98 5.87
C ALA A 68 9.06 -5.77 5.61
N LEU A 69 9.57 -6.37 4.54
CA LEU A 69 10.97 -6.18 4.13
C LEU A 69 11.23 -4.72 3.70
N ALA A 70 10.35 -4.11 2.91
CA ALA A 70 10.49 -2.72 2.47
C ALA A 70 10.49 -1.75 3.67
N GLU A 71 9.55 -1.90 4.61
CA GLU A 71 9.47 -1.11 5.83
C GLU A 71 10.70 -1.29 6.73
N TRP A 72 11.23 -2.51 6.82
CA TRP A 72 12.46 -2.77 7.57
C TRP A 72 13.68 -2.14 6.89
N LEU A 73 13.84 -2.29 5.58
CA LEU A 73 14.94 -1.69 4.81
C LEU A 73 14.94 -0.16 4.91
N GLU A 74 13.76 0.47 4.85
CA GLU A 74 13.61 1.91 5.05
C GLU A 74 14.05 2.33 6.47
N ARG A 75 13.58 1.63 7.51
CA ARG A 75 13.95 1.90 8.92
C ARG A 75 15.44 1.74 9.17
N GLN A 76 16.08 0.72 8.58
CA GLN A 76 17.51 0.49 8.67
C GLN A 76 18.35 1.37 7.72
N ARG A 77 17.70 2.26 6.96
CA ARG A 77 18.35 3.16 6.01
C ARG A 77 19.15 2.43 4.90
N LEU A 78 18.74 1.21 4.55
CA LEU A 78 19.33 0.38 3.50
C LEU A 78 18.74 0.74 2.13
N TYR A 79 18.89 2.01 1.75
CA TYR A 79 18.17 2.61 0.63
C TYR A 79 18.59 2.12 -0.76
N GLU A 80 19.73 1.43 -0.88
CA GLU A 80 20.14 0.79 -2.13
C GLU A 80 19.26 -0.43 -2.46
N LEU A 81 18.72 -1.09 -1.44
CA LEU A 81 17.90 -2.31 -1.57
C LEU A 81 16.41 -2.00 -1.54
N TRP A 82 16.03 -0.90 -0.89
CA TRP A 82 14.63 -0.50 -0.69
C TRP A 82 13.79 -0.45 -1.97
N PRO A 83 14.28 0.07 -3.13
CA PRO A 83 13.50 0.08 -4.37
C PRO A 83 13.10 -1.32 -4.85
N GLN A 84 13.98 -2.32 -4.69
CA GLN A 84 13.71 -3.70 -5.12
C GLN A 84 12.62 -4.35 -4.27
N ALA A 85 12.59 -4.04 -2.97
CA ALA A 85 11.53 -4.51 -2.08
C ALA A 85 10.17 -3.86 -2.42
N ILE A 86 10.17 -2.56 -2.74
CA ILE A 86 8.97 -1.84 -3.22
C ILE A 86 8.49 -2.43 -4.55
N GLU A 87 9.40 -2.77 -5.47
CA GLU A 87 9.05 -3.42 -6.74
C GLU A 87 8.39 -4.78 -6.52
N CYS A 88 8.98 -5.65 -5.68
CA CYS A 88 8.38 -6.94 -5.33
C CYS A 88 6.99 -6.77 -4.71
N TRP A 89 6.83 -5.77 -3.83
CA TRP A 89 5.55 -5.45 -3.21
C TRP A 89 4.53 -5.01 -4.25
N GLY A 90 4.89 -4.05 -5.13
CA GLY A 90 4.01 -3.56 -6.18
C GLY A 90 3.56 -4.67 -7.14
N THR A 91 4.48 -5.49 -7.63
CA THR A 91 4.16 -6.60 -8.54
C THR A 91 3.14 -7.56 -7.93
N ALA A 92 3.35 -8.00 -6.69
CA ALA A 92 2.40 -8.87 -6.00
C ALA A 92 1.08 -8.15 -5.68
N ALA A 93 1.15 -6.88 -5.26
CA ALA A 93 -0.02 -6.12 -4.85
C ALA A 93 -0.99 -5.87 -6.02
N PHE A 94 -0.47 -5.44 -7.16
CA PHE A 94 -1.27 -5.23 -8.35
C PHE A 94 -1.85 -6.54 -8.92
N ALA A 95 -1.19 -7.67 -8.69
CA ALA A 95 -1.69 -8.96 -9.15
C ALA A 95 -2.89 -9.48 -8.34
N VAL A 96 -2.94 -9.25 -7.02
CA VAL A 96 -3.93 -9.92 -6.16
C VAL A 96 -4.77 -9.02 -5.26
N VAL A 97 -4.39 -7.76 -5.07
CA VAL A 97 -5.04 -6.83 -4.13
C VAL A 97 -5.19 -5.41 -4.65
N ALA A 98 -5.09 -5.20 -5.97
CA ALA A 98 -5.19 -3.88 -6.60
C ALA A 98 -6.47 -3.09 -6.24
N HIS A 99 -7.57 -3.79 -5.93
CA HIS A 99 -8.85 -3.18 -5.57
C HIS A 99 -9.07 -3.01 -4.06
N TYR A 100 -8.17 -3.53 -3.21
CA TYR A 100 -8.20 -3.32 -1.76
C TYR A 100 -7.33 -2.11 -1.40
N ARG A 101 -7.98 -0.98 -1.12
CA ARG A 101 -7.32 0.31 -0.88
C ARG A 101 -6.58 0.32 0.43
N ALA A 102 -7.01 -0.48 1.42
CA ALA A 102 -6.26 -0.68 2.66
C ALA A 102 -4.88 -1.31 2.42
N GLU A 103 -4.72 -2.09 1.32
CA GLU A 103 -3.44 -2.70 0.94
C GLU A 103 -2.63 -1.83 -0.02
N ILE A 104 -3.30 -1.17 -0.97
CA ILE A 104 -2.65 -0.31 -1.97
C ILE A 104 -2.20 1.03 -1.39
N GLY A 105 -2.93 1.59 -0.42
CA GLY A 105 -2.59 2.86 0.20
C GLY A 105 -1.18 2.88 0.83
N PRO A 106 -0.84 1.91 1.69
CA PRO A 106 0.51 1.77 2.23
C PRO A 106 1.60 1.64 1.15
N PHE A 107 1.33 0.86 0.09
CA PHE A 107 2.25 0.69 -1.03
C PHE A 107 2.50 2.02 -1.75
N MET A 108 1.44 2.72 -2.15
CA MET A 108 1.54 4.00 -2.83
C MET A 108 2.25 5.04 -1.97
N HIS A 109 2.01 5.03 -0.66
CA HIS A 109 2.74 5.88 0.27
C HIS A 109 4.24 5.54 0.31
N ALA A 110 4.62 4.25 0.31
CA ALA A 110 6.02 3.85 0.22
C ALA A 110 6.68 4.30 -1.10
N VAL A 111 5.96 4.18 -2.23
CA VAL A 111 6.40 4.69 -3.54
C VAL A 111 6.61 6.21 -3.48
N MET A 112 5.67 6.96 -2.92
CA MET A 112 5.80 8.42 -2.76
C MET A 112 7.05 8.81 -1.96
N ARG A 113 7.31 8.14 -0.82
CA ARG A 113 8.50 8.40 -0.02
C ARG A 113 9.79 8.08 -0.78
N LEU A 114 9.81 6.98 -1.54
CA LEU A 114 10.93 6.62 -2.41
C LEU A 114 11.20 7.70 -3.47
N GLN A 115 10.16 8.17 -4.17
CA GLN A 115 10.32 9.19 -5.21
C GLN A 115 10.73 10.55 -4.64
N LYS A 116 10.16 10.94 -3.49
CA LYS A 116 10.58 12.13 -2.75
C LYS A 116 12.06 12.08 -2.39
N ARG A 117 12.55 10.91 -1.96
CA ARG A 117 13.97 10.69 -1.64
C ARG A 117 14.88 10.81 -2.87
N ARG A 118 14.37 10.47 -4.06
CA ARG A 118 15.07 10.63 -5.34
C ARG A 118 14.97 12.05 -5.91
N GLY A 119 14.25 12.96 -5.25
CA GLY A 119 13.98 14.31 -5.77
C GLY A 119 13.03 14.32 -6.98
N ASN A 120 12.31 13.22 -7.24
CA ASN A 120 11.42 13.10 -8.39
C ASN A 120 10.02 13.60 -8.03
N ASN A 121 9.85 14.91 -7.97
CA ASN A 121 8.58 15.55 -7.62
C ASN A 121 7.44 15.20 -8.58
N GLN A 122 7.75 15.02 -9.87
CA GLN A 122 6.75 14.61 -10.85
C GLN A 122 6.14 13.24 -10.50
N ALA A 123 6.99 12.25 -10.21
CA ALA A 123 6.50 10.92 -9.83
C ALA A 123 5.77 10.91 -8.48
N VAL A 124 6.10 11.82 -7.56
CA VAL A 124 5.31 12.01 -6.32
C VAL A 124 3.91 12.51 -6.65
N GLN A 125 3.78 13.52 -7.52
CA GLN A 125 2.48 14.03 -7.93
C GLN A 125 1.66 12.99 -8.69
N GLU A 126 2.28 12.21 -9.58
CA GLU A 126 1.63 11.11 -10.29
C GLU A 126 1.09 10.05 -9.32
N ALA A 127 1.86 9.66 -8.31
CA ALA A 127 1.40 8.75 -7.27
C ALA A 127 0.24 9.34 -6.45
N CYS A 128 0.28 10.65 -6.14
CA CYS A 128 -0.83 11.32 -5.46
C CYS A 128 -2.09 11.32 -6.33
N ARG A 129 -1.97 11.63 -7.63
CA ARG A 129 -3.13 11.63 -8.55
C ARG A 129 -3.75 10.25 -8.69
N ALA A 130 -2.94 9.20 -8.74
CA ALA A 130 -3.43 7.83 -8.72
C ALA A 130 -4.23 7.53 -7.44
N ILE A 131 -3.73 7.94 -6.26
CA ILE A 131 -4.49 7.83 -5.00
C ILE A 131 -5.81 8.61 -5.09
N LEU A 132 -5.81 9.86 -5.56
CA LEU A 132 -7.05 10.64 -5.70
C LEU A 132 -8.08 9.92 -6.56
N GLY A 133 -7.68 9.46 -7.75
CA GLY A 133 -8.58 8.78 -8.68
C GLY A 133 -9.19 7.52 -8.09
N ASP A 134 -8.37 6.68 -7.46
CA ASP A 134 -8.83 5.36 -7.00
C ASP A 134 -9.54 5.42 -5.63
N PHE A 135 -9.19 6.37 -4.76
CA PHE A 135 -9.63 6.38 -3.36
C PHE A 135 -10.79 7.34 -3.11
N THR A 136 -11.19 8.16 -4.08
CA THR A 136 -12.36 9.07 -3.95
C THR A 136 -13.66 8.30 -3.66
N LEU A 137 -13.81 7.06 -4.13
CA LEU A 137 -14.94 6.18 -3.78
C LEU A 137 -15.05 5.91 -2.26
N LEU A 138 -13.94 5.92 -1.51
CA LEU A 138 -13.99 5.77 -0.05
C LEU A 138 -14.58 7.02 0.62
N LEU A 139 -14.27 8.20 0.08
CA LEU A 139 -14.83 9.46 0.55
C LEU A 139 -16.35 9.49 0.34
N GLU A 140 -16.82 9.00 -0.81
CA GLU A 140 -18.25 8.86 -1.09
C GLU A 140 -18.93 7.92 -0.09
N GLY A 141 -18.37 6.72 0.15
CA GLY A 141 -18.91 5.81 1.16
C GLY A 141 -18.88 6.36 2.58
N ALA A 142 -17.87 7.15 2.95
CA ALA A 142 -17.83 7.81 4.25
C ALA A 142 -18.86 8.94 4.38
N GLU A 143 -19.17 9.65 3.29
CA GLU A 143 -20.24 10.65 3.23
C GLU A 143 -21.62 9.98 3.36
N GLU A 144 -21.85 8.84 2.71
CA GLU A 144 -23.08 8.04 2.86
C GLU A 144 -23.31 7.61 4.32
N LEU A 145 -22.28 7.05 4.98
CA LEU A 145 -22.37 6.68 6.39
C LEU A 145 -22.71 7.87 7.30
N ARG A 146 -22.11 9.05 7.02
CA ARG A 146 -22.44 10.27 7.77
C ARG A 146 -23.91 10.64 7.59
N ASP A 147 -24.40 10.57 6.35
CA ASP A 147 -25.77 10.96 6.01
C ASP A 147 -26.81 9.97 6.57
N ASP A 148 -26.41 8.72 6.78
CA ASP A 148 -27.18 7.69 7.51
C ASP A 148 -27.14 7.86 9.04
N GLY A 149 -26.43 8.88 9.55
CA GLY A 149 -26.39 9.24 10.96
C GLY A 149 -25.24 8.62 11.76
N CYS A 150 -24.31 7.91 11.10
CA CYS A 150 -23.06 7.49 11.74
C CYS A 150 -22.23 8.74 12.05
N THR A 151 -21.96 8.97 13.33
CA THR A 151 -21.25 10.17 13.79
C THR A 151 -20.12 9.84 14.75
N ASP A 152 -20.07 8.61 15.27
CA ASP A 152 -18.97 8.14 16.10
C ASP A 152 -17.83 7.63 15.20
N PRO A 153 -16.58 8.06 15.39
CA PRO A 153 -15.42 7.44 14.75
C PRO A 153 -15.37 5.91 14.81
N ALA A 154 -15.96 5.28 15.83
CA ALA A 154 -16.06 3.82 15.94
C ALA A 154 -16.92 3.19 14.83
N ASP A 155 -17.99 3.87 14.39
CA ASP A 155 -18.89 3.39 13.34
C ASP A 155 -18.14 3.20 12.00
N TYR A 156 -17.12 4.02 11.76
CA TYR A 156 -16.29 3.96 10.56
C TYR A 156 -15.17 2.92 10.65
N GLN A 157 -14.77 2.50 11.86
CA GLN A 157 -13.68 1.53 12.07
C GLN A 157 -14.07 0.10 11.69
N GLU A 158 -15.37 -0.21 11.67
CA GLU A 158 -15.87 -1.50 11.17
C GLU A 158 -15.55 -1.70 9.67
N TYR A 159 -15.36 -0.59 8.95
CA TYR A 159 -14.99 -0.58 7.53
C TYR A 159 -13.48 -0.46 7.37
N SER A 160 -12.79 -1.61 7.38
CA SER A 160 -11.33 -1.70 7.25
C SER A 160 -10.73 -0.90 6.06
N GLU A 161 -11.47 -0.76 4.97
CA GLU A 161 -11.08 0.04 3.79
C GLU A 161 -11.09 1.55 4.04
N LEU A 162 -11.92 2.07 4.96
CA LEU A 162 -12.00 3.50 5.25
C LEU A 162 -10.74 4.03 5.96
N ALA A 163 -9.96 3.16 6.60
CA ALA A 163 -8.62 3.52 7.09
C ALA A 163 -7.73 4.10 5.97
N ALA A 164 -7.98 3.68 4.72
CA ALA A 164 -7.22 4.13 3.57
C ALA A 164 -7.51 5.59 3.16
N ILE A 165 -8.56 6.23 3.71
CA ILE A 165 -8.82 7.68 3.54
C ILE A 165 -7.66 8.53 4.06
N SER A 166 -6.89 8.03 5.03
CA SER A 166 -5.66 8.71 5.47
C SER A 166 -4.68 8.95 4.32
N TYR A 167 -4.58 8.02 3.36
CA TYR A 167 -3.75 8.18 2.16
C TYR A 167 -4.36 9.16 1.16
N LEU A 168 -5.69 9.18 1.04
CA LEU A 168 -6.41 10.18 0.23
C LEU A 168 -6.17 11.59 0.76
N ASP A 169 -6.29 11.81 2.08
CA ASP A 169 -6.02 13.10 2.72
C ASP A 169 -4.56 13.52 2.51
N LEU A 170 -3.60 12.60 2.70
CA LEU A 170 -2.19 12.86 2.45
C LEU A 170 -1.91 13.27 0.99
N ALA A 171 -2.44 12.54 0.02
CA ALA A 171 -2.28 12.85 -1.40
C ALA A 171 -2.95 14.18 -1.78
N ALA A 172 -4.16 14.44 -1.27
CA ALA A 172 -4.91 15.66 -1.53
C ALA A 172 -4.22 16.89 -0.93
N ARG A 173 -3.63 16.78 0.27
CA ARG A 173 -2.79 17.85 0.85
C ARG A 173 -1.60 18.17 -0.05
N HIS A 174 -0.88 17.14 -0.48
CA HIS A 174 0.30 17.31 -1.32
C HIS A 174 -0.02 18.01 -2.65
N LEU A 175 -1.07 17.57 -3.35
CA LEU A 175 -1.47 18.18 -4.62
C LEU A 175 -2.06 19.59 -4.44
N ALA A 176 -2.84 19.82 -3.38
CA ALA A 176 -3.40 21.15 -3.10
C ALA A 176 -2.30 22.20 -2.84
N GLU A 177 -1.19 21.83 -2.20
CA GLU A 177 -0.01 22.69 -2.03
C GLU A 177 0.63 23.09 -3.37
N HIS A 178 0.39 22.31 -4.43
CA HIS A 178 0.83 22.58 -5.79
C HIS A 178 -0.26 23.19 -6.68
N GLY A 179 -1.36 23.67 -6.09
CA GLY A 179 -2.42 24.39 -6.80
C GLY A 179 -3.45 23.52 -7.51
N ASP A 180 -3.50 22.22 -7.21
CA ASP A 180 -4.49 21.30 -7.79
C ASP A 180 -5.89 21.56 -7.20
N SER A 181 -6.83 21.96 -8.06
CA SER A 181 -8.19 22.36 -7.65
C SER A 181 -9.07 21.18 -7.25
N GLU A 182 -8.89 20.02 -7.87
CA GLU A 182 -9.62 18.80 -7.52
C GLU A 182 -9.19 18.34 -6.12
N ALA A 183 -7.89 18.35 -5.86
CA ALA A 183 -7.36 18.06 -4.53
C ALA A 183 -7.88 19.03 -3.46
N GLN A 184 -8.03 20.32 -3.78
CA GLN A 184 -8.65 21.29 -2.87
C GLN A 184 -10.12 20.95 -2.57
N ALA A 185 -10.90 20.55 -3.58
CA ALA A 185 -12.29 20.14 -3.39
C ALA A 185 -12.41 18.88 -2.52
N ILE A 186 -11.56 17.88 -2.74
CA ILE A 186 -11.49 16.66 -1.91
C ILE A 186 -11.17 17.01 -0.45
N ARG A 187 -10.22 17.93 -0.20
CA ARG A 187 -9.90 18.37 1.17
C ARG A 187 -11.08 19.03 1.87
N GLN A 188 -11.86 19.85 1.15
CA GLN A 188 -13.05 20.47 1.72
C GLN A 188 -14.13 19.44 2.07
N ARG A 189 -14.27 18.38 1.28
CA ARG A 189 -15.16 17.25 1.59
C ARG A 189 -14.68 16.48 2.83
N LEU A 190 -13.39 16.14 2.88
CA LEU A 190 -12.78 15.44 4.03
C LEU A 190 -12.94 16.21 5.35
N GLN A 191 -12.90 17.55 5.33
CA GLN A 191 -13.13 18.38 6.52
C GLN A 191 -14.55 18.28 7.11
N ARG A 192 -15.53 17.78 6.34
CA ARG A 192 -16.94 17.63 6.77
C ARG A 192 -17.22 16.27 7.41
N LEU A 193 -16.26 15.36 7.40
CA LEU A 193 -16.38 14.05 8.01
C LEU A 193 -15.70 14.03 9.38
N PRO A 194 -16.12 13.15 10.30
CA PRO A 194 -15.37 12.87 11.51
C PRO A 194 -13.96 12.40 11.14
N GLN A 195 -12.90 13.00 11.70
CA GLN A 195 -11.50 12.68 11.35
C GLN A 195 -11.01 11.37 12.00
N TYR A 196 -11.76 10.28 11.86
CA TYR A 196 -11.40 8.98 12.43
C TYR A 196 -10.04 8.46 11.92
N TRP A 197 -9.66 8.82 10.70
CA TRP A 197 -8.39 8.42 10.06
C TRP A 197 -7.18 9.25 10.52
N ALA A 198 -7.36 10.39 11.18
CA ALA A 198 -6.25 11.26 11.61
C ALA A 198 -5.37 10.63 12.71
N THR A 199 -5.84 9.52 13.31
CA THR A 199 -5.09 8.75 14.32
C THR A 199 -4.05 7.81 13.70
N LEU A 200 -4.16 7.50 12.40
CA LEU A 200 -3.18 6.69 11.69
C LEU A 200 -1.91 7.53 11.50
N LYS A 201 -0.85 7.17 12.22
CA LYS A 201 0.48 7.77 12.04
C LYS A 201 1.08 7.30 10.72
N LEU A 202 0.79 8.02 9.64
CA LEU A 202 1.43 7.87 8.33
C LEU A 202 2.83 8.50 8.34
#